data_AF-A0A525J074-F1
#
_entry.id   AF-A0A525J074-F1
#
_cell.length_a   1.000
_cell.length_b   1.000
_cell.length_c   1.000
_cell.angle_alpha   90.00
_cell.angle_beta   90.00
_cell.angle_gamma   90.00
#
_symmetry.space_group_name_H-M   'P 1'
#
loop_
_entity.id
_entity.type
_entity.pdbx_description
1 polymer ?
#
loop_
_entity_poly.entity_id
_entity_poly.type
_entity_poly.pdbx_seq_one_letter_code
_entity_poly.pdbx_strand_id
1 'polypeptide(L)'
;MTFASHPERQFMQYLRGAGWIKARSLPASGLVEKLLRKGWIEQQQQGPDNEVFLRLTAKGLEAKKSAVPIRGTKADGQPRLKPKS
;
A
#
# COMPACT_ATOMS: atom_id res chain seq x y z
N MET A 1 12.25 -1.89 4.87
CA MET A 1 11.15 -1.82 3.88
C MET A 1 9.93 -2.56 4.43
N THR A 2 8.78 -1.91 4.53
CA THR A 2 7.51 -2.52 4.97
C THR A 2 6.58 -2.67 3.77
N PHE A 3 6.00 -3.87 3.60
CA PHE A 3 5.06 -4.18 2.52
C PHE A 3 3.62 -3.96 2.99
N ALA A 4 2.76 -3.49 2.08
CA ALA A 4 1.33 -3.43 2.36
C ALA A 4 0.73 -4.84 2.40
N SER A 5 -0.10 -5.13 3.41
CA SER A 5 -0.93 -6.34 3.42
C SER A 5 -1.92 -6.34 2.25
N HIS A 6 -2.54 -7.50 1.95
CA HIS A 6 -3.52 -7.60 0.87
C HIS A 6 -4.67 -6.57 0.98
N PRO A 7 -5.36 -6.40 2.13
CA PRO A 7 -6.43 -5.40 2.24
C PRO A 7 -5.91 -3.96 2.15
N GLU A 8 -4.73 -3.65 2.68
CA GLU A 8 -4.11 -2.33 2.54
C GLU A 8 -3.77 -2.02 1.09
N ARG A 9 -3.21 -2.99 0.37
CA ARG A 9 -2.92 -2.86 -1.06
C ARG A 9 -4.21 -2.64 -1.84
N GLN A 10 -5.26 -3.41 -1.56
CA GLN A 10 -6.55 -3.23 -2.23
C GLN A 10 -7.12 -1.83 -1.99
N PHE A 11 -7.04 -1.31 -0.77
CA PHE A 11 -7.45 0.05 -0.48
C PHE A 11 -6.61 1.10 -1.23
N MET A 12 -5.27 0.96 -1.22
CA MET A 12 -4.36 1.84 -1.95
C MET A 12 -4.53 1.80 -3.48
N GLN A 13 -5.22 0.80 -4.02
CA GLN A 13 -5.52 0.74 -5.45
C GLN A 13 -6.60 1.76 -5.86
N TYR A 14 -7.52 2.12 -4.95
CA TYR A 14 -8.49 3.21 -5.20
C TYR A 14 -7.82 4.59 -5.22
N LEU A 15 -6.66 4.72 -4.56
CA LEU A 15 -5.82 5.91 -4.60
C LEU A 15 -4.87 5.93 -5.80
N ARG A 16 -5.10 5.10 -6.84
CA ARG A 16 -4.21 4.99 -8.02
C ARG A 16 -4.09 6.34 -8.73
N GLY A 17 -2.97 6.99 -8.46
CA GLY A 17 -2.58 8.25 -9.08
C GLY A 17 -1.75 9.09 -8.11
N ALA A 18 -1.16 10.17 -8.60
CA ALA A 18 -0.50 11.17 -7.75
C ALA A 18 -1.49 12.27 -7.28
N GLY A 19 -2.79 12.07 -7.48
CA GLY A 19 -3.83 13.05 -7.19
C GLY A 19 -4.48 12.87 -5.81
N TRP A 20 -5.17 13.93 -5.39
CA TRP A 20 -6.07 13.92 -4.24
C TRP A 20 -7.41 13.29 -4.62
N ILE A 21 -7.88 12.33 -3.82
CA ILE A 21 -9.15 11.63 -4.01
C ILE A 21 -10.05 11.94 -2.83
N LYS A 22 -11.32 12.29 -3.07
CA LYS A 22 -12.29 12.54 -1.99
C LYS A 22 -12.46 11.29 -1.13
N ALA A 23 -12.37 11.43 0.18
CA ALA A 23 -12.51 10.30 1.10
C ALA A 23 -13.89 9.62 0.97
N ARG A 24 -14.95 10.41 0.74
CA ARG A 24 -16.32 9.89 0.58
C ARG A 24 -16.55 9.06 -0.70
N SER A 25 -15.66 9.17 -1.70
CA SER A 25 -15.74 8.34 -2.91
C SER A 25 -15.01 7.00 -2.75
N LEU A 26 -14.34 6.78 -1.63
CA LEU A 26 -13.66 5.52 -1.33
C LEU A 26 -14.59 4.58 -0.56
N PRO A 27 -14.39 3.26 -0.67
CA PRO A 27 -15.11 2.32 0.17
C PRO A 27 -14.80 2.59 1.65
N ALA A 28 -15.82 2.53 2.49
CA ALA A 28 -15.67 2.66 3.93
C ALA A 28 -14.65 1.61 4.43
N SER A 29 -13.63 2.08 5.16
CA SER A 29 -12.54 1.22 5.59
C SER A 29 -11.91 1.72 6.88
N GLY A 30 -11.76 0.82 7.85
CA GLY A 30 -10.96 1.06 9.05
C GLY A 30 -9.43 1.09 8.79
N LEU A 31 -9.00 1.04 7.53
CA LEU A 31 -7.58 1.08 7.17
C LEU A 31 -7.01 2.49 7.08
N VAL A 32 -7.86 3.52 6.88
CA VAL A 32 -7.41 4.90 6.67
C VAL A 32 -6.49 5.37 7.81
N GLU A 33 -6.90 5.20 9.07
CA GLU A 33 -6.10 5.58 10.23
C GLU A 33 -4.74 4.84 10.26
N LYS A 34 -4.75 3.53 10.00
CA LYS A 34 -3.52 2.71 9.98
C LYS A 34 -2.56 3.18 8.88
N LEU A 35 -3.09 3.51 7.71
CA LEU A 35 -2.31 3.97 6.56
C LEU A 35 -1.73 5.38 6.79
N LEU A 36 -2.47 6.26 7.47
CA LEU A 36 -2.00 7.58 7.91
C LEU A 36 -0.86 7.44 8.92
N ARG A 37 -1.03 6.61 9.97
CA ARG A 37 0.02 6.34 10.97
C ARG A 37 1.30 5.77 10.36
N LYS A 38 1.18 4.98 9.28
CA LYS A 38 2.33 4.45 8.53
C LYS A 38 3.00 5.50 7.62
N GLY A 39 2.37 6.64 7.39
CA GLY A 39 2.79 7.66 6.42
C GLY A 39 2.67 7.16 4.97
N TRP A 40 1.78 6.21 4.71
CA TRP A 40 1.57 5.64 3.37
C TRP A 40 0.52 6.41 2.57
N ILE A 41 -0.37 7.11 3.27
CA ILE A 41 -1.28 8.08 2.68
C ILE A 41 -1.19 9.38 3.48
N GLU A 42 -1.64 10.45 2.86
CA GLU A 42 -1.84 11.76 3.49
C GLU A 42 -3.29 12.16 3.39
N GLN A 43 -3.73 12.99 4.35
CA GLN A 43 -5.07 13.56 4.41
C GLN A 43 -4.96 15.07 4.36
N GLN A 44 -5.82 15.70 3.56
CA GLN A 44 -5.94 17.15 3.49
C GLN A 44 -7.42 17.54 3.44
N GLN A 45 -7.79 18.61 4.14
CA GLN A 45 -9.08 19.27 3.96
C GLN A 45 -8.95 20.30 2.82
N GLN A 46 -9.87 20.28 1.87
CA GLN A 46 -9.86 21.19 0.72
C GLN A 46 -11.26 21.75 0.44
N GLY A 47 -11.30 22.94 -0.16
CA GLY A 47 -12.53 23.61 -0.58
C GLY A 47 -13.28 24.30 0.56
N PRO A 48 -14.35 25.05 0.24
CA PRO A 48 -15.13 25.84 1.19
C PRO A 48 -15.84 24.97 2.25
N ASP A 49 -16.12 23.71 1.92
CA ASP A 49 -16.84 22.78 2.80
C ASP A 49 -15.91 21.89 3.66
N ASN A 50 -14.61 22.18 3.69
CA ASN A 50 -13.60 21.39 4.40
C ASN A 50 -13.67 19.89 4.07
N GLU A 51 -13.91 19.57 2.79
CA GLU A 51 -14.02 18.18 2.34
C GLU A 51 -12.69 17.45 2.55
N VAL A 52 -12.77 16.20 3.01
CA VAL A 52 -11.59 15.37 3.25
C VAL A 52 -11.14 14.72 1.95
N PHE A 53 -9.86 14.91 1.61
CA PHE A 53 -9.17 14.25 0.52
C PHE A 53 -8.02 13.40 1.03
N LEU A 54 -7.74 12.32 0.32
CA LEU A 54 -6.68 11.36 0.59
C LEU A 54 -5.80 11.20 -0.64
N ARG A 55 -4.50 11.01 -0.43
CA ARG A 55 -3.53 10.78 -1.51
C ARG A 55 -2.48 9.76 -1.08
N LEU A 56 -1.94 8.99 -2.03
CA LEU A 56 -0.77 8.13 -1.81
C LEU A 56 0.52 8.96 -1.70
N THR A 57 1.32 8.69 -0.67
CA THR A 57 2.68 9.23 -0.56
C THR A 57 3.67 8.43 -1.38
N ALA A 58 4.89 8.94 -1.57
CA ALA A 58 5.98 8.17 -2.16
C ALA A 58 6.23 6.87 -1.38
N LYS A 59 6.22 6.93 -0.05
CA LYS A 59 6.38 5.77 0.83
C LYS A 59 5.25 4.74 0.64
N GLY A 60 4.00 5.20 0.51
CA GLY A 60 2.88 4.33 0.23
C GLY A 60 2.95 3.68 -1.16
N LEU A 61 3.45 4.41 -2.16
CA LEU A 61 3.66 3.87 -3.50
C LEU A 61 4.71 2.75 -3.48
N GLU A 62 5.82 2.94 -2.77
CA GLU A 62 6.85 1.92 -2.60
C GLU A 62 6.34 0.70 -1.82
N ALA A 63 5.55 0.92 -0.75
CA ALA A 63 4.90 -0.16 0.01
C ALA A 63 3.89 -0.96 -0.83
N LYS A 64 3.18 -0.29 -1.74
CA LYS A 64 2.23 -0.91 -2.68
C LYS A 64 2.93 -1.76 -3.73
N LYS A 65 4.07 -1.30 -4.26
CA LYS A 65 4.87 -2.00 -5.28
C LYS A 65 5.69 -3.17 -4.72
N SER A 66 6.16 -3.05 -3.48
CA SER A 66 6.95 -4.09 -2.80
C SER A 66 6.23 -5.43 -2.85
N ALA A 67 6.92 -6.54 -3.12
CA ALA A 67 6.27 -7.85 -3.13
C ALA A 67 5.58 -8.12 -1.77
N VAL A 68 4.30 -8.54 -1.77
CA VAL A 68 3.74 -9.13 -0.55
C VAL A 68 4.41 -10.50 -0.44
N PRO A 69 5.10 -10.82 0.68
CA PRO A 69 5.59 -12.17 0.87
C PRO A 69 4.38 -13.12 0.82
N ILE A 70 4.37 -13.99 -0.18
CA ILE A 70 3.37 -15.05 -0.32
C ILE A 70 3.66 -16.02 0.83
N ARG A 71 2.83 -15.99 1.89
CA ARG A 71 2.91 -16.98 2.97
C ARG A 71 2.40 -18.31 2.42
N GLY A 72 3.28 -19.03 1.70
CA GLY A 72 2.90 -20.26 1.01
C GLY A 72 3.80 -20.64 -0.17
N THR A 73 5.12 -20.58 -0.04
CA THR A 73 6.01 -21.49 -0.80
C THR A 73 7.02 -22.07 0.17
N LYS A 74 6.91 -23.38 0.39
CA LYS A 74 8.05 -24.18 0.84
C LYS A 74 9.20 -23.86 -0.12
N ALA A 75 10.37 -23.61 0.42
CA ALA A 75 11.59 -23.48 -0.36
C ALA A 75 11.86 -24.83 -1.06
N ASP A 76 11.36 -24.98 -2.27
CA ASP A 76 11.87 -25.94 -3.23
C ASP A 76 12.63 -25.14 -4.29
N GLY A 77 13.89 -25.48 -4.51
CA GLY A 77 14.78 -24.74 -5.41
C GLY A 77 16.00 -24.13 -4.73
N GLN A 78 16.69 -24.87 -3.87
CA GLN A 78 18.12 -24.63 -3.67
C GLN A 78 18.84 -25.25 -4.88
N PRO A 79 19.50 -24.48 -5.75
CA PRO A 79 20.36 -25.09 -6.76
C PRO A 79 21.54 -25.75 -6.03
N ARG A 80 21.58 -27.09 -6.05
CA ARG A 80 22.79 -27.84 -5.68
C ARG A 80 23.87 -27.47 -6.69
N LEU A 81 24.70 -26.50 -6.35
CA LEU A 81 26.03 -26.38 -6.91
C LEU A 81 26.81 -27.62 -6.48
N LYS A 82 27.00 -28.57 -7.40
CA LYS A 82 28.02 -29.61 -7.26
C LYS A 82 29.34 -29.00 -7.71
N PRO A 83 30.39 -28.92 -6.87
CA PRO A 83 31.72 -28.72 -7.39
C PRO A 83 32.17 -30.01 -8.10
N LYS A 84 32.80 -29.82 -9.26
CA LYS A 84 33.56 -30.83 -9.99
C LYS A 84 34.78 -31.26 -9.15
N SER A 85 34.99 -32.57 -9.05
CA SER A 85 36.26 -33.29 -9.24
C SER A 85 36.02 -34.78 -9.05
#